data_AF-A0A1H1ATM9-F1
#
_entry.id   AF-A0A1H1ATM9-F1
#
_cell.length_a   1.000
_cell.length_b   1.000
_cell.length_c   1.000
_cell.angle_alpha   90.00
_cell.angle_beta   90.00
_cell.angle_gamma   90.00
#
_symmetry.space_group_name_H-M   'P 1'
#
loop_
_entity.id
_entity.type
_entity.pdbx_description
1 polymer ?
#
loop_
_entity_poly.entity_id
_entity_poly.type
_entity_poly.pdbx_seq_one_letter_code
_entity_poly.pdbx_strand_id
1 'polypeptide(L)'
;MEIQLSALARCREKLGTASQDFADLGTDMAGKSKEEVSSSVFGKVEGASALADAVNTVWSALKSEVSAAESKLSKVKSALSTVETRVREGNRATAV
;
A
#
# COMPACT_ATOMS: atom_id res chain seq x y z
N MET A 1 14.33 27.09 10.17
CA MET A 1 13.57 26.08 10.95
C MET A 1 12.28 25.65 10.24
N GLU A 2 11.55 26.57 9.59
CA GLU A 2 10.34 26.26 8.80
C GLU A 2 10.52 25.31 7.62
N ILE A 3 11.71 25.27 7.00
CA ILE A 3 11.99 24.43 5.83
C ILE A 3 11.89 22.93 6.17
N GLN A 4 12.35 22.50 7.35
CA GLN A 4 12.31 21.09 7.74
C GLN A 4 10.89 20.61 8.08
N LEU A 5 10.09 21.45 8.76
CA LEU A 5 8.68 21.15 9.02
C LEU A 5 7.85 21.13 7.71
N SER A 6 8.17 22.03 6.78
CA SER A 6 7.53 22.07 5.45
C SER A 6 7.88 20.84 4.60
N ALA A 7 9.13 20.36 4.68
CA ALA A 7 9.55 19.14 4.01
C ALA A 7 8.87 17.88 4.60
N LEU A 8 8.80 17.79 5.94
CA LEU A 8 8.07 16.73 6.63
C LEU A 8 6.58 16.72 6.27
N ALA A 9 5.96 17.89 6.17
CA ALA A 9 4.56 18.03 5.76
C ALA A 9 4.34 17.50 4.33
N ARG A 10 5.22 17.83 3.38
CA ARG A 10 5.17 17.28 2.01
C ARG A 10 5.37 15.77 1.98
N CYS A 11 6.31 15.23 2.75
CA CYS A 11 6.50 13.78 2.85
C CYS A 11 5.24 13.08 3.37
N ARG A 12 4.58 13.67 4.37
CA ARG A 12 3.34 13.15 4.95
C ARG A 12 2.18 13.20 3.96
N GLU A 13 2.05 14.28 3.19
CA GLU A 13 1.03 14.40 2.14
C GLU A 13 1.20 13.31 1.08
N LYS A 14 2.41 13.18 0.52
CA LYS A 14 2.71 12.15 -0.49
C LYS A 14 2.51 10.73 0.05
N LEU A 15 2.91 10.49 1.29
CA LEU A 15 2.68 9.20 1.94
C LEU A 15 1.19 8.94 2.18
N GLY A 16 0.43 9.97 2.53
CA GLY A 16 -1.02 9.91 2.70
C GLY A 16 -1.72 9.50 1.41
N THR A 17 -1.40 10.16 0.30
CA THR A 17 -1.92 9.81 -1.04
C THR A 17 -1.58 8.37 -1.39
N ALA A 18 -0.30 7.98 -1.30
CA ALA A 18 0.11 6.62 -1.62
C ALA A 18 -0.59 5.57 -0.71
N SER A 19 -0.72 5.85 0.58
CA SER A 19 -1.42 4.94 1.51
C SER A 19 -2.89 4.79 1.15
N GLN A 20 -3.53 5.87 0.71
CA GLN A 20 -4.92 5.82 0.26
C GLN A 20 -5.06 5.03 -1.04
N ASP A 21 -4.21 5.29 -2.03
CA ASP A 21 -4.21 4.57 -3.31
C ASP A 21 -4.06 3.05 -3.10
N PHE A 22 -3.15 2.62 -2.20
CA PHE A 22 -2.97 1.20 -1.88
C PHE A 22 -4.12 0.62 -1.06
N ALA A 23 -4.74 1.39 -0.16
CA ALA A 23 -5.89 0.94 0.62
C ALA A 23 -7.15 0.79 -0.27
N ASP A 24 -7.37 1.71 -1.19
CA ASP A 24 -8.44 1.64 -2.20
C ASP A 24 -8.22 0.41 -3.10
N LEU A 25 -6.99 0.22 -3.61
CA LEU A 25 -6.63 -0.96 -4.40
C LEU A 25 -6.82 -2.27 -3.61
N GLY A 26 -6.42 -2.32 -2.35
CA GLY A 26 -6.63 -3.47 -1.47
C GLY A 26 -8.11 -3.76 -1.24
N THR A 27 -8.92 -2.71 -1.05
CA THR A 27 -10.38 -2.83 -0.89
C THR A 27 -11.05 -3.32 -2.17
N ASP A 28 -10.68 -2.78 -3.33
CA ASP A 28 -11.15 -3.25 -4.64
C ASP A 28 -10.80 -4.73 -4.86
N MET A 29 -9.59 -5.13 -4.49
CA MET A 29 -9.13 -6.53 -4.59
C MET A 29 -9.80 -7.48 -3.60
N ALA A 30 -10.25 -6.98 -2.45
CA ALA A 30 -11.00 -7.74 -1.46
C ALA A 30 -12.49 -7.84 -1.81
N GLY A 31 -13.07 -6.77 -2.36
CA GLY A 31 -14.47 -6.65 -2.76
C GLY A 31 -14.79 -7.38 -4.06
N LYS A 32 -13.83 -7.50 -4.98
CA LYS A 32 -13.89 -8.51 -6.05
C LYS A 32 -13.65 -9.85 -5.39
N SER A 33 -14.74 -10.56 -5.14
CA SER A 33 -14.81 -11.86 -4.49
C SER A 33 -13.60 -12.72 -4.83
N LYS A 34 -13.22 -13.57 -3.88
CA LYS A 34 -12.39 -14.76 -4.08
C LYS A 34 -13.04 -15.77 -5.05
N GLU A 35 -13.73 -15.31 -6.08
CA GLU A 35 -14.12 -16.11 -7.22
C GLU A 35 -12.83 -16.35 -8.00
N GLU A 36 -12.16 -17.44 -7.63
CA GLU A 36 -11.16 -18.06 -8.49
C GLU A 36 -11.73 -18.08 -9.91
N VAL A 37 -10.94 -17.58 -10.86
CA VAL A 37 -11.33 -17.63 -12.27
C VAL A 37 -11.58 -19.09 -12.58
N SER A 38 -12.84 -19.45 -12.81
CA SER A 38 -13.21 -20.81 -13.15
C SER A 38 -12.87 -21.06 -14.61
N SER A 39 -12.33 -22.23 -14.92
CA SER A 39 -12.14 -22.67 -16.32
C SER A 39 -13.45 -22.62 -17.13
N SER A 40 -14.61 -22.69 -16.45
CA SER A 40 -15.94 -22.52 -17.03
C SER A 40 -16.15 -21.18 -17.73
N VAL A 41 -15.41 -20.13 -17.34
CA VAL A 41 -15.45 -18.80 -17.97
C VAL A 41 -14.90 -18.86 -19.40
N PHE A 42 -13.99 -19.77 -19.68
CA PHE A 42 -13.38 -19.97 -21.00
C PHE A 42 -14.10 -21.04 -21.84
N GLY A 43 -15.13 -21.70 -21.29
CA GLY A 43 -15.83 -22.82 -21.94
C GLY A 43 -15.00 -24.11 -22.02
N LYS A 44 -15.40 -25.07 -22.87
CA LYS A 44 -14.68 -26.33 -23.09
C LYS A 44 -13.49 -26.16 -24.05
N VAL A 45 -12.58 -25.26 -23.71
CA VAL A 45 -11.36 -25.03 -24.48
C VAL A 45 -10.20 -25.77 -23.82
N GLU A 46 -9.43 -26.54 -24.60
CA GLU A 46 -8.20 -27.16 -24.09
C GLU A 46 -7.24 -26.07 -23.57
N GLY A 47 -6.71 -26.27 -22.36
CA GLY A 47 -5.85 -25.28 -21.70
C GLY A 47 -6.59 -24.18 -20.93
N ALA A 48 -7.92 -24.12 -20.97
CA ALA A 48 -8.72 -23.18 -20.18
C ALA A 48 -8.44 -23.27 -18.66
N SER A 49 -8.29 -24.49 -18.14
CA SER A 49 -7.95 -24.70 -16.73
C SER A 49 -6.54 -24.19 -16.39
N ALA A 50 -5.56 -24.43 -17.27
CA ALA A 50 -4.20 -23.94 -17.04
C ALA A 50 -4.13 -22.41 -17.07
N LEU A 51 -4.89 -21.75 -17.94
CA LEU A 51 -5.00 -20.30 -17.98
C LEU A 51 -5.68 -19.76 -16.72
N ALA A 52 -6.78 -20.38 -16.29
CA ALA A 52 -7.47 -20.05 -15.04
C ALA A 52 -6.52 -20.12 -13.83
N ASP A 53 -5.77 -21.21 -13.70
CA ASP A 53 -4.79 -21.39 -12.61
C ASP A 53 -3.67 -20.35 -12.65
N ALA A 54 -3.17 -20.02 -13.85
CA ALA A 54 -2.16 -18.98 -14.02
C ALA A 54 -2.70 -17.60 -13.59
N VAL A 55 -3.93 -17.26 -13.97
CA VAL A 55 -4.58 -16.00 -13.55
C VAL A 55 -4.77 -15.96 -12.04
N ASN A 56 -5.25 -17.05 -11.43
CA ASN A 56 -5.42 -17.15 -9.97
C ASN A 56 -4.10 -17.01 -9.21
N THR A 57 -3.01 -17.56 -9.77
CA THR A 57 -1.66 -17.43 -9.22
C THR A 57 -1.18 -15.98 -9.24
N VAL A 58 -1.30 -15.31 -10.40
CA VAL A 58 -0.92 -13.90 -10.55
C VAL A 58 -1.75 -13.01 -9.63
N TRP A 59 -3.06 -13.25 -9.53
CA TRP A 59 -3.96 -12.50 -8.66
C TRP A 59 -3.56 -12.63 -7.17
N SER A 60 -3.20 -13.84 -6.74
CA SER A 60 -2.76 -14.10 -5.37
C SER A 60 -1.42 -13.43 -5.07
N ALA A 61 -0.47 -13.47 -6.01
CA ALA A 61 0.81 -12.76 -5.87
C ALA A 61 0.60 -11.25 -5.76
N LEU A 62 -0.28 -10.68 -6.59
CA LEU A 62 -0.59 -9.26 -6.58
C LEU A 62 -1.20 -8.82 -5.24
N LYS A 63 -2.12 -9.60 -4.66
CA LYS A 63 -2.65 -9.35 -3.31
C LYS A 63 -1.55 -9.31 -2.25
N SER A 64 -0.62 -10.26 -2.31
CA SER A 64 0.51 -10.32 -1.37
C SER A 64 1.40 -9.08 -1.48
N GLU A 65 1.67 -8.61 -2.70
CA GLU A 65 2.48 -7.40 -2.92
C GLU A 65 1.77 -6.13 -2.41
N VAL A 66 0.46 -6.01 -2.61
CA VAL A 66 -0.33 -4.88 -2.08
C VAL A 66 -0.27 -4.85 -0.56
N SER A 67 -0.51 -5.98 0.11
CA SER A 67 -0.40 -6.06 1.58
C SER A 67 1.03 -5.76 2.09
N ALA A 68 2.05 -6.18 1.34
CA ALA A 68 3.44 -5.85 1.66
C ALA A 68 3.73 -4.35 1.49
N ALA A 69 3.17 -3.70 0.47
CA ALA A 69 3.26 -2.27 0.25
C ALA A 69 2.60 -1.48 1.39
N GLU A 70 1.38 -1.85 1.79
CA GLU A 70 0.69 -1.24 2.94
C GLU A 70 1.53 -1.34 4.24
N SER A 71 2.12 -2.51 4.49
CA SER A 71 3.01 -2.72 5.64
C SER A 71 4.26 -1.83 5.60
N LYS A 72 4.85 -1.62 4.42
CA LYS A 72 6.01 -0.72 4.24
C LYS A 72 5.60 0.74 4.45
N LEU A 73 4.47 1.17 3.90
CA LEU A 73 3.95 2.53 4.07
C LEU A 73 3.65 2.85 5.54
N SER A 74 3.10 1.88 6.29
CA SER A 74 2.89 2.00 7.73
C SER A 74 4.21 2.25 8.50
N LYS A 75 5.28 1.51 8.15
CA LYS A 75 6.61 1.74 8.75
C LYS A 75 7.17 3.12 8.44
N VAL A 76 7.01 3.61 7.20
CA VAL A 76 7.44 4.97 6.82
C VAL A 76 6.65 6.02 7.60
N LYS A 77 5.35 5.81 7.82
CA LYS A 77 4.51 6.71 8.62
C LYS A 77 5.02 6.81 10.07
N SER A 78 5.35 5.67 10.69
CA SER A 78 5.93 5.65 12.04
C SER A 78 7.29 6.35 12.11
N ALA A 79 8.15 6.16 11.09
CA ALA A 79 9.44 6.83 11.00
C ALA A 79 9.27 8.36 10.88
N LEU A 80 8.38 8.83 10.00
CA LEU A 80 8.06 10.26 9.87
C LEU A 80 7.54 10.85 11.18
N SER A 81 6.64 10.15 11.88
CA SER A 81 6.14 10.58 13.18
C SER A 81 7.27 10.71 14.22
N THR A 82 8.24 9.80 14.19
CA THR A 82 9.40 9.85 15.09
C THR A 82 10.28 11.07 14.79
N VAL A 83 10.55 11.34 13.52
CA VAL A 83 11.32 12.52 13.10
C VAL A 83 10.61 13.81 13.48
N GLU A 84 9.29 13.89 13.29
CA GLU A 84 8.49 15.05 13.67
C GLU A 84 8.56 15.33 15.18
N THR A 85 8.42 14.30 16.02
CA THR A 85 8.58 14.43 17.48
C THR A 85 9.96 14.99 17.83
N ARG A 86 11.04 14.42 17.27
CA ARG A 86 12.41 14.87 17.54
C ARG A 86 12.66 16.31 17.10
N VAL A 87 12.13 16.72 15.95
CA VAL A 87 12.23 18.11 15.48
C VAL A 87 11.52 19.06 16.43
N ARG A 88 10.32 18.70 16.92
CA ARG A 88 9.59 19.51 17.90
C ARG A 88 10.29 19.60 19.26
N GLU A 89 10.85 18.49 19.74
CA GLU A 89 11.64 18.45 20.98
C GLU A 89 12.91 19.30 20.87
N GLY A 90 13.66 19.15 19.78
CA GLY A 90 14.83 19.98 19.50
C GLY A 90 14.48 21.46 19.46
N ASN A 91 13.40 21.84 18.77
CA ASN A 91 12.96 23.24 18.75
C ASN A 91 12.59 23.78 20.13
N ARG A 92 11.98 22.97 21.00
CA ARG A 92 11.66 23.38 22.39
C ARG A 92 12.93 23.56 23.23
N ALA A 93 13.94 22.72 23.02
CA ALA A 93 15.19 22.80 23.76
C ALA A 93 16.04 24.03 23.38
N THR A 94 15.98 24.47 22.13
CA THR A 94 16.74 25.65 21.63
C THR A 94 15.97 26.97 21.76
N ALA A 95 14.70 26.93 22.16
CA ALA A 95 13.86 28.12 22.37
C ALA A 95 13.95 28.67 23.82
N VAL A 96 14.85 28.12 24.63
CA VAL A 96 15.27 28.59 25.97
C VAL A 96 16.68 29.14 25.85
#